data_AF-A0A1L9TCI6-F1
#
_entry.id   AF-A0A1L9TCI6-F1
#
_cell.length_a   1.000
_cell.length_b   1.000
_cell.length_c   1.000
_cell.angle_alpha   90.00
_cell.angle_beta   90.00
_cell.angle_gamma   90.00
#
_symmetry.space_group_name_H-M   'P 1'
#
loop_
_entity.id
_entity.type
_entity.pdbx_description
1 polymer ?
#
loop_
_entity_poly.entity_id
_entity_poly.type
_entity_poly.pdbx_seq_one_letter_code
_entity_poly.pdbx_strand_id
1 'polypeptide(L)'
;MSTSQTERIQANCQIIWGKGDYDITIESEDDTFWAEVKNYEITHEYGPTLTMTGVCNLPEHALDELDRMLSVWARQDQSGQPMTREDTLAIFGGPRGENEPILKMFMAEQDRRAKEVEGRQSSG
;
A
#
# COMPACT_ATOMS: atom_id res chain seq x y z
N MET A 1 -12.29 -3.24 17.75
CA MET A 1 -11.35 -4.05 16.95
C MET A 1 -11.37 -5.48 17.46
N SER A 2 -11.51 -6.47 16.58
CA SER A 2 -11.26 -7.86 16.99
C SER A 2 -9.75 -8.06 17.08
N THR A 3 -9.26 -8.66 18.16
CA THR A 3 -7.82 -8.93 18.36
C THR A 3 -7.23 -9.66 17.16
N SER A 4 -8.02 -10.52 16.51
CA SER A 4 -7.59 -11.31 15.35
C SER A 4 -7.23 -10.50 14.09
N GLN A 5 -7.85 -9.34 13.85
CA GLN A 5 -7.58 -8.56 12.63
C GLN A 5 -6.31 -7.74 12.77
N THR A 6 -6.14 -7.07 13.90
CA THR A 6 -4.91 -6.33 14.21
C THR A 6 -3.71 -7.27 14.24
N GLU A 7 -3.85 -8.47 14.81
CA GLU A 7 -2.78 -9.50 14.78
C GLU A 7 -2.41 -9.92 13.35
N ARG A 8 -3.40 -10.10 12.45
CA ARG A 8 -3.13 -10.41 11.04
C ARG A 8 -2.41 -9.26 10.33
N ILE A 9 -2.86 -8.04 10.53
CA ILE A 9 -2.21 -6.84 9.97
C ILE A 9 -0.75 -6.79 10.43
N GLN A 10 -0.49 -6.93 11.74
CA GLN A 10 0.86 -6.96 12.30
C GLN A 10 1.73 -8.07 11.69
N ALA A 11 1.18 -9.28 11.58
CA ALA A 11 1.90 -10.41 10.97
C ALA A 11 2.25 -10.14 9.50
N ASN A 12 1.33 -9.56 8.73
CA ASN A 12 1.58 -9.19 7.34
C ASN A 12 2.63 -8.07 7.22
N CYS A 13 2.59 -7.06 8.10
CA CYS A 13 3.64 -6.03 8.15
C CYS A 13 5.02 -6.64 8.40
N GLN A 14 5.11 -7.63 9.29
CA GLN A 14 6.37 -8.32 9.58
C GLN A 14 6.88 -9.15 8.41
N ILE A 15 6.00 -9.67 7.56
CA ILE A 15 6.39 -10.35 6.33
C ILE A 15 7.01 -9.35 5.35
N ILE A 16 6.33 -8.22 5.11
CA ILE A 16 6.70 -7.24 4.07
C ILE A 16 7.95 -6.44 4.45
N TRP A 17 8.03 -5.98 5.70
CA TRP A 17 9.06 -5.04 6.14
C TRP A 17 9.99 -5.61 7.22
N GLY A 18 9.79 -6.86 7.62
CA GLY A 18 10.58 -7.53 8.64
C GLY A 18 10.09 -7.26 10.07
N LYS A 19 10.78 -7.86 11.05
CA LYS A 19 10.42 -7.73 12.47
C LYS A 19 10.49 -6.25 12.89
N GLY A 20 9.42 -5.77 13.50
CA GLY A 20 9.33 -4.41 14.03
C GLY A 20 7.99 -4.19 14.75
N ASP A 21 7.86 -3.03 15.36
CA ASP A 21 6.61 -2.55 15.96
C ASP A 21 5.92 -1.59 14.98
N TYR A 22 4.77 -2.02 14.46
CA TYR A 22 4.01 -1.26 13.48
C TYR A 22 2.84 -0.58 14.17
N ASP A 23 2.68 0.71 13.94
CA ASP A 23 1.50 1.44 14.39
C ASP A 23 0.46 1.48 13.27
N ILE A 24 -0.80 1.27 13.66
CA ILE A 24 -1.93 1.22 12.75
C ILE A 24 -2.94 2.27 13.22
N THR A 25 -3.05 3.36 12.46
CA THR A 25 -4.01 4.42 12.76
C THR A 25 -5.12 4.45 11.72
N ILE A 26 -6.31 4.87 12.15
CA ILE A 26 -7.40 5.23 11.24
C ILE A 26 -7.54 6.74 11.36
N GLU A 27 -7.25 7.42 10.26
CA GLU A 27 -7.41 8.86 10.14
C GLU A 27 -8.75 9.18 9.48
N SER A 28 -9.21 10.43 9.63
CA SER A 28 -10.46 10.87 9.04
C SER A 28 -10.45 12.36 8.67
N GLU A 29 -11.09 12.69 7.56
CA GLU A 29 -11.36 14.07 7.10
C GLU A 29 -12.69 14.09 6.34
N ASP A 30 -13.56 15.06 6.64
CA ASP A 30 -14.83 15.29 5.94
C ASP A 30 -15.67 14.02 5.66
N ASP A 31 -15.96 13.24 6.71
CA ASP A 31 -16.72 11.97 6.67
C ASP A 31 -16.06 10.83 5.85
N THR A 32 -14.78 10.98 5.51
CA THR A 32 -13.97 9.93 4.91
C THR A 32 -12.95 9.40 5.90
N PHE A 33 -12.59 8.13 5.74
CA PHE A 33 -11.67 7.40 6.63
C PHE A 33 -10.61 6.68 5.81
N TRP A 34 -9.38 6.62 6.30
CA TRP A 34 -8.33 5.78 5.73
C TRP A 34 -7.47 5.20 6.86
N ALA A 35 -6.86 4.04 6.59
CA ALA A 35 -5.98 3.39 7.54
C ALA A 35 -4.53 3.53 7.09
N GLU A 36 -3.64 3.80 8.04
CA GLU A 36 -2.22 4.01 7.80
C GLU A 36 -1.38 3.01 8.59
N VAL A 37 -0.24 2.62 8.04
CA VAL A 37 0.80 1.86 8.76
C VAL A 37 2.05 2.71 8.89
N LYS A 38 2.56 2.79 10.11
CA LYS A 38 3.82 3.46 10.47
C LYS A 38 4.75 2.46 11.17
N ASN A 39 6.06 2.67 11.11
CA ASN A 39 7.03 1.90 11.89
C ASN A 39 7.93 2.87 12.66
N TYR A 40 7.84 2.83 13.99
CA TYR A 40 8.57 3.76 14.86
C TYR A 40 10.09 3.49 14.89
N GLU A 41 10.52 2.24 14.75
CA GLU A 41 11.94 1.86 14.81
C GLU A 41 12.73 2.38 13.60
N ILE A 42 12.09 2.43 12.42
CA ILE A 42 12.71 2.96 11.21
C ILE A 42 12.83 4.49 11.26
N THR A 43 12.03 5.17 12.08
CA THR A 43 11.70 6.58 11.81
C THR A 43 11.86 7.56 12.98
N HIS A 44 12.04 7.09 14.22
CA HIS A 44 12.50 7.82 15.42
C HIS A 44 11.83 9.17 15.83
N GLU A 45 10.83 9.68 15.12
CA GLU A 45 9.87 10.71 15.57
C GLU A 45 8.84 10.87 14.43
N TYR A 46 7.54 10.62 14.69
CA TYR A 46 6.45 10.77 13.70
C TYR A 46 6.79 10.28 12.28
N GLY A 47 7.13 9.01 12.14
CA GLY A 47 7.66 8.49 10.89
C GLY A 47 6.78 8.65 9.66
N PRO A 48 7.37 8.72 8.45
CA PRO A 48 6.62 8.67 7.21
C PRO A 48 5.78 7.40 7.16
N THR A 49 4.53 7.56 6.76
CA THR A 49 3.59 6.48 6.50
C THR A 49 4.20 5.49 5.51
N LEU A 50 4.30 4.21 5.91
CA LEU A 50 4.79 3.14 5.04
C LEU A 50 3.79 2.83 3.93
N THR A 51 2.51 2.79 4.29
CA THR A 51 1.41 2.66 3.35
C THR A 51 0.11 3.19 3.96
N MET A 52 -0.84 3.54 3.10
CA MET A 52 -2.19 3.92 3.47
C MET A 52 -3.20 3.30 2.52
N THR A 53 -4.42 3.07 3.00
CA THR A 53 -5.53 2.66 2.13
C THR A 53 -6.04 3.82 1.29
N GLY A 54 -6.87 3.51 0.28
CA GLY A 54 -7.78 4.51 -0.27
C GLY A 54 -8.80 4.98 0.77
N VAL A 55 -9.50 6.08 0.45
CA VAL A 55 -10.58 6.61 1.29
C VAL A 55 -11.78 5.66 1.33
N CYS A 56 -12.36 5.53 2.51
CA CYS A 56 -13.51 4.70 2.82
C CYS A 56 -14.59 5.54 3.52
N ASN A 57 -15.85 5.10 3.42
CA ASN A 57 -16.97 5.83 4.04
C ASN A 57 -17.19 5.45 5.52
N LEU A 58 -16.47 4.44 6.02
CA LEU A 58 -16.57 3.96 7.40
C LEU A 58 -15.17 3.56 7.89
N PRO A 59 -14.86 3.74 9.19
CA PRO A 59 -13.57 3.37 9.75
C PRO A 59 -13.31 1.86 9.68
N GLU A 60 -14.33 1.03 9.83
CA GLU A 60 -14.19 -0.43 9.72
C GLU A 60 -13.80 -0.84 8.30
N HIS A 61 -14.34 -0.17 7.29
CA HIS A 61 -13.99 -0.44 5.89
C HIS A 61 -12.53 -0.06 5.59
N ALA A 62 -12.01 1.01 6.20
CA ALA A 62 -10.60 1.37 6.07
C ALA A 62 -9.69 0.28 6.65
N LEU A 63 -10.05 -0.29 7.81
CA LEU A 63 -9.28 -1.36 8.41
C LEU A 63 -9.38 -2.70 7.66
N ASP A 64 -10.56 -3.03 7.15
CA ASP A 64 -10.77 -4.21 6.31
C ASP A 64 -9.98 -4.10 5.00
N GLU A 65 -9.95 -2.91 4.41
CA GLU A 65 -9.14 -2.64 3.23
C GLU A 65 -7.65 -2.77 3.51
N LEU A 66 -7.19 -2.30 4.67
CA LEU A 66 -5.80 -2.44 5.07
C LEU A 66 -5.42 -3.91 5.25
N ASP A 67 -6.24 -4.70 5.95
CA ASP A 67 -6.01 -6.15 6.11
C ASP A 67 -5.98 -6.86 4.76
N ARG A 68 -6.89 -6.52 3.85
CA ARG A 68 -6.92 -7.05 2.47
C ARG A 68 -5.64 -6.71 1.70
N MET A 69 -5.28 -5.42 1.65
CA MET A 69 -4.12 -4.90 0.93
C MET A 69 -2.84 -5.59 1.42
N LEU A 70 -2.61 -5.61 2.73
CA LEU A 70 -1.41 -6.21 3.32
C LEU A 70 -1.40 -7.72 3.17
N SER A 71 -2.55 -8.40 3.18
CA SER A 71 -2.62 -9.84 2.92
C SER A 71 -2.24 -10.19 1.48
N VAL A 72 -2.63 -9.37 0.50
CA VAL A 72 -2.22 -9.54 -0.89
C VAL A 72 -0.73 -9.27 -1.04
N TRP A 73 -0.25 -8.16 -0.45
CA TRP A 73 1.16 -7.79 -0.53
C TRP A 73 2.06 -8.82 0.15
N ALA A 74 1.75 -9.26 1.37
CA ALA A 74 2.53 -10.26 2.09
C ALA A 74 2.64 -11.58 1.30
N ARG A 75 1.56 -12.02 0.64
CA ARG A 75 1.62 -13.19 -0.26
C ARG A 75 2.52 -12.95 -1.46
N GLN A 76 2.50 -11.74 -2.02
CA GLN A 76 3.34 -11.42 -3.16
C GLN A 76 4.83 -11.35 -2.76
N ASP A 77 5.15 -10.75 -1.62
CA ASP A 77 6.51 -10.71 -1.08
C ASP A 77 7.05 -12.14 -0.83
N GLN A 78 6.24 -13.00 -0.21
CA GLN A 78 6.59 -14.41 0.01
C GLN A 78 6.78 -15.22 -1.27
N SER A 79 6.20 -14.80 -2.40
CA SER A 79 6.40 -15.48 -3.67
C SER A 79 7.83 -15.33 -4.20
N GLY A 80 8.55 -14.30 -3.75
CA GLY A 80 9.87 -13.91 -4.23
C GLY A 80 9.90 -13.44 -5.68
N GLN A 81 8.73 -13.32 -6.34
CA GLN A 81 8.64 -12.81 -7.70
C GLN A 81 8.60 -11.28 -7.70
N PRO A 82 9.16 -10.63 -8.73
CA PRO A 82 8.96 -9.20 -8.92
C PRO A 82 7.47 -8.85 -9.00
N MET A 83 7.08 -7.77 -8.33
CA MET A 83 5.70 -7.28 -8.35
C MET A 83 5.27 -6.90 -9.77
N THR A 84 4.16 -7.48 -10.24
CA THR A 84 3.56 -7.17 -11.54
C THR A 84 2.63 -5.96 -11.46
N ARG A 85 2.15 -5.48 -12.61
CA ARG A 85 1.13 -4.40 -12.63
C ARG A 85 -0.17 -4.89 -12.02
N GLU A 86 -0.56 -6.12 -12.34
CA GLU A 86 -1.75 -6.77 -11.81
C GLU A 86 -1.67 -6.87 -10.29
N ASP A 87 -0.51 -7.25 -9.74
CA ASP A 87 -0.31 -7.26 -8.28
C ASP A 87 -0.41 -5.86 -7.69
N THR A 88 0.22 -4.86 -8.34
CA THR A 88 0.18 -3.47 -7.86
C THR A 88 -1.25 -2.95 -7.84
N LEU A 89 -2.07 -3.27 -8.84
CA LEU A 89 -3.48 -2.92 -8.88
C LEU A 89 -4.28 -3.70 -7.84
N ALA A 90 -3.99 -4.98 -7.63
CA ALA A 90 -4.64 -5.76 -6.60
C ALA A 90 -4.31 -5.23 -5.20
N ILE A 91 -3.11 -4.71 -4.97
CA ILE A 91 -2.70 -4.15 -3.67
C ILE A 91 -3.33 -2.76 -3.50
N PHE A 92 -3.04 -1.82 -4.40
CA PHE A 92 -3.34 -0.39 -4.24
C PHE A 92 -4.61 0.10 -4.96
N GLY A 93 -5.32 -0.78 -5.66
CA GLY A 93 -6.52 -0.46 -6.43
C GLY A 93 -7.70 0.03 -5.60
N GLY A 94 -7.62 -0.05 -4.27
CA GLY A 94 -8.68 0.32 -3.35
C GLY A 94 -9.70 -0.80 -3.10
N PRO A 95 -10.63 -0.59 -2.17
CA PRO A 95 -11.57 -1.62 -1.68
C PRO A 95 -12.35 -2.38 -2.76
N ARG A 96 -12.63 -1.71 -3.88
CA ARG A 96 -13.44 -2.17 -5.00
C ARG A 96 -12.78 -1.88 -6.34
N GLY A 97 -11.47 -1.62 -6.36
CA GLY A 97 -10.75 -1.28 -7.57
C GLY A 97 -11.02 0.15 -8.08
N GLU A 98 -11.62 1.01 -7.26
CA GLU A 98 -11.98 2.39 -7.64
C GLU A 98 -10.76 3.25 -8.00
N ASN A 99 -9.58 2.92 -7.47
CA ASN A 99 -8.34 3.62 -7.78
C ASN A 99 -7.62 3.04 -9.01
N GLU A 100 -8.04 1.87 -9.52
CA GLU A 100 -7.37 1.23 -10.66
C GLU A 100 -7.26 2.14 -11.90
N PRO A 101 -8.29 2.92 -12.31
CA PRO A 101 -8.16 3.76 -13.50
C PRO A 101 -7.05 4.80 -13.35
N ILE A 102 -6.96 5.45 -12.18
CA ILE A 102 -5.95 6.47 -11.90
C ILE A 102 -4.56 5.83 -11.81
N LEU A 103 -4.43 4.67 -11.16
CA LEU A 103 -3.17 3.94 -11.09
C LEU A 103 -2.69 3.48 -12.46
N LYS A 104 -3.58 2.95 -13.31
CA LYS A 104 -3.25 2.57 -14.69
C LYS A 104 -2.73 3.77 -15.49
N MET A 105 -3.37 4.93 -15.36
CA MET A 105 -2.91 6.17 -15.99
C MET A 105 -1.53 6.59 -15.49
N PHE A 106 -1.30 6.55 -14.18
CA PHE A 106 -0.01 6.88 -13.58
C PHE A 106 1.10 5.95 -14.06
N MET A 107 0.87 4.64 -14.06
CA MET A 107 1.84 3.65 -14.55
C MET A 107 2.18 3.86 -16.03
N ALA A 108 1.18 4.13 -16.87
CA ALA A 108 1.40 4.41 -18.29
C ALA A 108 2.25 5.68 -18.52
N GLU A 109 2.07 6.70 -17.69
CA GLU A 109 2.90 7.91 -17.74
C GLU A 109 4.34 7.66 -17.28
N GLN A 110 4.56 6.83 -16.26
CA GLN A 110 5.91 6.42 -15.85
C GLN A 110 6.64 5.65 -16.96
N ASP A 111 5.95 4.72 -17.63
CA ASP A 111 6.52 4.00 -18.78
C ASP A 111 6.93 4.96 -19.91
N ARG A 112 6.08 5.94 -20.20
CA ARG A 112 6.33 6.94 -21.25
C ARG A 112 7.59 7.73 -20.91
N ARG A 113 7.73 8.19 -19.67
CA ARG A 113 8.91 8.93 -19.19
C ARG A 113 10.18 8.09 -19.20
N ALA A 114 10.11 6.82 -18.78
CA ALA A 114 11.25 5.92 -18.79
C ALA A 114 11.83 5.77 -20.21
N LYS A 115 10.96 5.57 -21.21
CA LYS A 115 11.35 5.47 -22.63
C LYS A 115 11.98 6.76 -23.17
N GLU A 116 11.50 7.92 -22.75
CA GLU A 116 12.07 9.22 -23.17
C GLU A 116 13.48 9.44 -22.62
N VAL A 117 13.76 8.95 -21.41
CA VAL A 117 15.11 9.02 -20.82
C VAL A 117 16.07 8.10 -21.56
N GLU A 118 15.66 6.86 -21.86
CA GLU A 118 16.47 5.88 -22.60
C GLU A 118 16.78 6.35 -24.03
N GLY A 119 15.81 6.97 -24.72
CA GLY A 119 16.00 7.52 -26.06
C GLY A 119 17.00 8.69 -26.10
N ARG A 120 17.11 9.46 -25.02
CA ARG A 120 18.11 10.55 -24.91
C ARG A 120 19.53 10.02 -24.66
N GLN A 121 19.67 8.92 -23.93
CA GLN A 121 20.98 8.30 -23.65
C GLN A 121 21.56 7.54 -24.84
N SER A 122 20.72 7.06 -25.76
CA SER A 122 21.13 6.34 -26.97
C SER A 122 21.41 7.24 -28.18
N SER A 123 21.23 8.56 -28.02
CA SER A 123 21.42 9.57 -29.07
C SER A 123 22.65 10.48 -28.87
N GLY A 124 23.50 10.20 -27.86
CA GLY A 124 24.72 10.94 -27.55
C GLY A 124 25.96 10.06 -27.68
#